data_AF-A0A382IP58-F1
#
_entry.id   AF-A0A382IP58-F1
#
_cell.length_a   1.000
_cell.length_b   1.000
_cell.length_c   1.000
_cell.angle_alpha   90.00
_cell.angle_beta   90.00
_cell.angle_gamma   90.00
#
_symmetry.space_group_name_H-M   'P 1'
#
loop_
_entity.id
_entity.type
_entity.pdbx_description
1 polymer ?
#
loop_
_entity_poly.entity_id
_entity_poly.type
_entity_poly.pdbx_seq_one_letter_code
_entity_poly.pdbx_strand_id
1 'polypeptide(L)' 'KPNTESIRTSQWKLIYNEHNNSKELYNLKDDPSEENNLIDEEISIKEELWNNLKDILGDRTIDDENIPLSKRGLVIP' A
#
# COMPACT_ATOMS: atom_id res chain seq x y z
N LYS A 1 -13.54 -8.81 -8.96
CA LYS A 1 -13.46 -7.34 -8.89
C LYS A 1 -12.02 -7.01 -8.51
N PRO A 2 -11.11 -6.72 -9.45
CA PRO A 2 -9.69 -6.60 -9.15
C PRO A 2 -9.45 -5.40 -8.20
N ASN A 3 -9.14 -5.70 -6.95
CA ASN A 3 -8.72 -4.75 -5.93
C ASN A 3 -7.20 -4.85 -5.93
N THR A 4 -6.56 -3.79 -6.40
CA THR A 4 -5.11 -3.66 -6.39
C THR A 4 -4.82 -2.46 -5.50
N GLU A 5 -4.33 -2.75 -4.29
CA GLU A 5 -3.87 -1.70 -3.37
C GLU A 5 -2.38 -1.46 -3.66
N SER A 6 -1.93 -0.22 -3.56
CA SER A 6 -0.50 0.09 -3.76
C SER A 6 -0.06 1.22 -2.85
N ILE A 7 1.20 1.16 -2.45
CA ILE A 7 1.88 2.24 -1.73
C ILE A 7 3.06 2.70 -2.57
N ARG A 8 3.16 4.01 -2.77
CA ARG A 8 4.23 4.65 -3.54
C ARG A 8 4.95 5.65 -2.66
N THR A 9 6.26 5.52 -2.60
CA THR A 9 7.17 6.53 -2.03
C THR A 9 7.99 7.16 -3.16
N SER A 10 8.86 8.10 -2.83
CA SER A 10 9.72 8.77 -3.81
C SER A 10 10.69 7.84 -4.53
N GLN A 11 11.01 6.69 -3.94
CA GLN A 11 12.03 5.76 -4.45
C GLN A 11 11.49 4.35 -4.68
N TRP A 12 10.39 3.98 -4.05
CA TRP A 12 9.88 2.61 -4.09
C TRP A 12 8.38 2.58 -4.32
N LYS A 13 7.91 1.51 -4.96
CA LYS A 13 6.49 1.24 -5.13
C LYS A 13 6.22 -0.23 -4.81
N LEU A 14 5.30 -0.46 -3.89
CA LEU A 14 4.80 -1.79 -3.57
C LEU A 14 3.35 -1.90 -4.04
N ILE A 15 3.06 -2.91 -4.84
CA ILE A 15 1.73 -3.23 -5.35
C ILE A 15 1.28 -4.54 -4.71
N TYR A 16 0.07 -4.57 -4.18
CA TYR A 16 -0.57 -5.75 -3.61
C TYR A 16 -1.86 -6.07 -4.35
N ASN A 17 -1.89 -7.24 -4.97
CA ASN A 17 -3.09 -7.76 -5.62
C ASN A 17 -3.82 -8.68 -4.65
N GLU A 18 -4.99 -8.26 -4.18
CA GLU A 18 -5.81 -9.06 -3.24
C GLU A 18 -6.39 -10.32 -3.91
N HIS A 19 -6.43 -10.34 -5.24
CA HIS A 19 -7.09 -11.39 -6.06
C HIS A 19 -6.36 -12.72 -5.99
N ASN A 20 -5.04 -12.65 -5.97
CA ASN A 20 -4.12 -13.78 -5.99
C ASN A 20 -3.07 -13.67 -4.87
N ASN A 21 -3.24 -12.70 -3.96
CA ASN A 21 -2.31 -12.35 -2.90
C ASN A 21 -0.88 -12.06 -3.39
N SER A 22 -0.71 -11.75 -4.68
CA SER A 22 0.59 -11.44 -5.25
C SER A 22 1.03 -10.05 -4.83
N LYS A 23 2.35 -9.89 -4.73
CA LYS A 23 2.98 -8.62 -4.41
C LYS A 23 4.03 -8.33 -5.47
N GLU A 24 4.24 -7.05 -5.75
CA GLU A 24 5.23 -6.59 -6.71
C GLU A 24 5.94 -5.39 -6.08
N LEU A 25 7.26 -5.37 -6.15
CA LEU A 25 8.09 -4.31 -5.57
C LEU A 25 8.99 -3.73 -6.64
N TYR A 26 8.92 -2.42 -6.85
CA TYR A 26 9.72 -1.71 -7.84
C TYR A 26 10.53 -0.61 -7.18
N ASN A 27 11.78 -0.47 -7.62
CA ASN A 27 12.66 0.63 -7.23
C ASN A 27 12.55 1.74 -8.27
N LEU A 28 11.70 2.75 -8.04
CA LEU A 28 11.50 3.87 -8.94
C LEU A 28 12.75 4.75 -9.14
N LYS A 29 13.75 4.63 -8.25
CA LYS A 29 15.00 5.39 -8.37
C LYS A 29 15.91 4.78 -9.43
N ASP A 30 16.09 3.47 -9.39
CA ASP A 30 17.00 2.74 -10.28
C ASP A 30 16.27 2.15 -11.51
N ASP A 31 14.98 1.86 -11.36
CA ASP A 31 14.07 1.32 -12.38
C ASP A 31 12.76 2.14 -12.44
N PRO A 32 12.80 3.37 -12.97
CA PRO A 32 11.61 4.20 -13.13
C PRO A 32 10.61 3.64 -14.16
N SER A 33 11.02 2.69 -14.98
CA SER A 33 10.19 2.02 -15.99
C SER A 33 9.44 0.80 -15.44
N GLU A 34 9.70 0.39 -14.20
CA GLU A 34 9.03 -0.74 -13.53
C GLU A 34 9.21 -2.08 -14.27
N GLU A 35 10.38 -2.29 -14.88
CA GLU A 35 10.70 -3.49 -15.66
C GLU A 35 11.18 -4.66 -14.78
N ASN A 36 11.71 -4.36 -13.58
CA ASN A 36 12.31 -5.32 -12.67
C ASN A 36 11.50 -5.43 -11.37
N ASN A 37 10.78 -6.54 -11.22
CA ASN A 37 10.08 -6.85 -9.98
C ASN A 37 11.06 -7.45 -8.95
N LEU A 38 11.25 -6.73 -7.84
CA LEU A 38 12.15 -7.08 -6.74
C LEU A 38 11.42 -7.74 -5.57
N ILE A 39 10.21 -8.27 -5.77
CA ILE A 39 9.43 -8.86 -4.67
C ILE A 39 10.10 -10.09 -4.05
N ASP A 40 10.78 -10.87 -4.89
CA ASP A 40 11.51 -12.08 -4.49
C ASP A 40 12.83 -11.74 -3.78
N GLU A 41 13.29 -10.49 -3.85
CA GLU A 41 14.46 -10.04 -3.12
C GLU A 41 14.15 -9.81 -1.63
N GLU A 42 15.09 -10.19 -0.76
CA GLU A 42 15.01 -9.95 0.68
C GLU A 42 15.50 -8.54 1.02
N ILE A 43 14.71 -7.53 0.62
CA ILE A 43 14.99 -6.12 0.89
C ILE A 43 14.18 -5.66 2.10
N SER A 44 14.83 -5.05 3.10
CA SER A 44 14.15 -4.54 4.32
C SER A 44 13.02 -3.54 4.02
N ILE A 45 13.14 -2.77 2.93
CA ILE A 45 12.11 -1.81 2.49
C ILE A 45 10.78 -2.49 2.14
N LYS A 46 10.80 -3.77 1.73
CA LYS A 46 9.60 -4.55 1.42
C LYS A 46 8.69 -4.64 2.64
N GLU A 47 9.27 -4.98 3.79
CA GLU A 47 8.54 -5.10 5.05
C GLU A 47 8.06 -3.74 5.55
N GLU A 48 8.90 -2.71 5.42
CA GLU A 48 8.54 -1.33 5.79
C GLU A 48 7.33 -0.83 4.98
N LEU A 49 7.37 -0.95 3.65
CA LEU A 49 6.25 -0.56 2.78
C LEU A 49 5.01 -1.41 3.02
N TRP A 50 5.19 -2.70 3.31
CA TRP A 50 4.07 -3.60 3.60
C TRP A 50 3.39 -3.24 4.92
N ASN A 51 4.16 -2.90 5.96
CA ASN A 51 3.61 -2.43 7.23
C ASN A 51 2.91 -1.09 7.05
N ASN A 52 3.50 -0.14 6.34
CA ASN A 52 2.84 1.14 6.02
C ASN A 52 1.54 0.94 5.23
N LEU A 53 1.52 0.01 4.27
CA LEU A 53 0.32 -0.33 3.52
C LEU A 53 -0.74 -0.95 4.45
N LYS A 54 -0.34 -1.87 5.33
CA LYS A 54 -1.22 -2.43 6.35
C LYS A 54 -1.75 -1.39 7.32
N ASP A 55 -0.96 -0.38 7.68
CA ASP A 55 -1.40 0.70 8.55
C ASP A 55 -2.46 1.55 7.84
N ILE A 56 -2.26 1.88 6.55
CA ILE A 56 -3.28 2.58 5.74
C ILE A 56 -4.56 1.75 5.58
N LEU A 57 -4.42 0.43 5.41
CA LEU A 57 -5.54 -0.50 5.30
C LEU A 57 -6.22 -0.77 6.66
N GLY A 58 -5.44 -0.76 7.73
CA GLY A 58 -5.83 -1.09 9.11
C GLY A 58 -6.45 0.09 9.85
N ASP A 59 -5.96 1.31 9.63
CA ASP A 59 -6.59 2.54 10.15
C ASP A 59 -8.05 2.60 9.68
N ARG A 60 -8.31 2.31 8.40
CA ARG A 60 -9.67 2.19 7.87
C ARG A 60 -10.53 1.25 8.73
N THR A 61 -10.00 0.13 9.23
CA THR A 61 -10.80 -0.86 9.96
C THR A 61 -11.17 -0.48 11.40
N ILE A 62 -10.38 0.35 12.09
CA ILE A 62 -10.70 0.73 13.49
C ILE A 62 -11.65 1.93 13.53
N ASP A 63 -11.48 2.86 12.59
CA ASP A 63 -12.41 3.96 12.43
C ASP A 63 -13.69 3.58 11.69
N ASP A 64 -13.71 2.59 10.77
CA ASP A 64 -14.95 2.24 10.02
C ASP A 64 -15.95 1.47 10.87
N GLU A 65 -15.49 0.76 11.91
CA GLU A 65 -16.41 0.13 12.86
C GLU A 65 -17.03 1.12 13.87
N ASN A 66 -16.44 2.30 14.08
CA ASN A 66 -16.92 3.28 15.07
C ASN A 66 -17.39 4.63 14.50
N ILE A 67 -17.07 4.96 13.25
CA ILE A 67 -17.43 6.24 12.63
C ILE A 67 -18.02 5.99 11.23
N PRO A 68 -19.35 6.21 11.05
CA PRO A 68 -19.97 6.05 9.76
C PRO A 68 -19.36 7.01 8.72
N LEU A 69 -19.27 6.57 7.48
CA LEU A 69 -18.74 7.31 6.32
C LEU A 69 -19.30 8.75 6.21
N SER A 70 -20.51 8.99 6.71
CA SER A 70 -21.14 10.33 6.74
C SER A 70 -20.46 11.35 7.66
N LYS A 71 -19.56 10.91 8.55
CA LYS A 71 -18.86 11.77 9.51
C LYS A 71 -17.38 11.98 9.21
N ARG A 72 -16.82 11.29 8.22
CA ARG A 72 -15.42 11.48 7.81
C ARG A 72 -15.30 12.74 6.96
N GLY A 73 -14.46 13.69 7.39
CA GLY A 73 -14.24 14.96 6.69
C GLY A 73 -15.07 16.15 7.19
N LEU A 74 -15.94 15.96 8.19
CA LEU A 74 -16.50 17.10 8.93
C LEU A 74 -15.48 17.55 9.98
N VAL A 75 -14.43 18.23 9.54
CA VAL A 75 -13.67 19.11 10.45
C VAL A 75 -14.61 20.24 10.84
N ILE A 76 -15.29 20.06 11.97
CA ILE A 76 -16.04 21.13 12.62
C ILE A 76 -15.01 22.12 13.20
N PRO A 77 -15.10 23.42 12.87
CA PRO A 77 -14.22 24.45 13.40
C PRO A 77 -14.37 24.65 14.91
#